data_AF-A0A1V6K8W3-F1
#
_entry.id   AF-A0A1V6K8W3-F1
#
_cell.length_a   1.000
_cell.length_b   1.000
_cell.length_c   1.000
_cell.angle_alpha   90.00
_cell.angle_beta   90.00
_cell.angle_gamma   90.00
#
_symmetry.space_group_name_H-M   'P 1'
#
loop_
_entity.id
_entity.type
_entity.pdbx_description
1 polymer ?
#
loop_
_entity_poly.entity_id
_entity_poly.type
_entity_poly.pdbx_seq_one_letter_code
_entity_poly.pdbx_strand_id
1 'polypeptide(L)' 'MKPEQLADAVMESFAADEFLILPHREVKTYMQRKAADYNRWIQGMRRLQERFFTGAPLKK' A
#
# COMPACT_ATOMS: atom_id res chain seq x y z
N MET A 1 4.22 -5.05 9.32
CA MET A 1 3.35 -6.00 10.06
C MET A 1 4.05 -7.34 10.13
N LYS A 2 3.93 -8.08 11.24
CA LYS A 2 4.46 -9.46 11.35
C LYS A 2 3.53 -10.47 10.64
N PRO A 3 4.01 -11.66 10.26
CA PRO A 3 3.18 -12.67 9.58
C PRO A 3 1.93 -13.08 10.36
N GLU A 4 2.00 -13.17 11.69
CA GLU A 4 0.87 -13.58 12.52
C GLU A 4 -0.25 -12.53 12.47
N GLN A 5 0.13 -11.26 12.57
CA GLN A 5 -0.80 -10.12 12.47
C GLN A 5 -1.45 -10.03 11.08
N LEU A 6 -0.74 -10.45 10.03
CA LEU A 6 -1.30 -10.56 8.69
C LEU A 6 -2.39 -11.63 8.62
N ALA A 7 -2.13 -12.80 9.23
CA ALA A 7 -3.10 -13.89 9.28
C ALA A 7 -4.37 -13.46 10.01
N ASP A 8 -4.23 -12.80 11.16
CA ASP A 8 -5.37 -12.26 11.92
C ASP A 8 -6.21 -11.30 11.06
N ALA A 9 -5.57 -10.34 10.38
CA ALA A 9 -6.26 -9.38 9.53
C ALA A 9 -7.05 -10.05 8.38
N VAL A 10 -6.51 -11.14 7.80
CA VAL A 10 -7.20 -11.91 6.76
C VAL A 10 -8.39 -12.66 7.34
N MET A 11 -8.23 -13.32 8.49
CA MET A 11 -9.31 -14.07 9.14
C MET A 11 -10.46 -13.16 9.59
N GLU A 12 -10.15 -11.98 10.13
CA GLU A 12 -11.14 -10.96 10.46
C GLU A 12 -11.94 -10.51 9.23
N SER A 13 -11.25 -10.29 8.10
CA SER A 13 -11.91 -9.85 6.87
C SER A 13 -12.80 -10.95 6.25
N PHE A 14 -12.40 -12.22 6.36
CA PHE A 14 -13.27 -13.35 6.00
C PHE A 14 -14.51 -13.43 6.88
N ALA A 15 -14.37 -13.24 8.20
CA ALA A 15 -15.52 -13.23 9.11
C ALA A 15 -16.49 -12.06 8.82
N ALA A 16 -15.99 -10.96 8.25
CA ALA A 16 -16.75 -9.80 7.83
C ALA A 16 -17.30 -9.88 6.39
N ASP A 17 -17.11 -11.01 5.69
CA ASP A 17 -17.47 -11.19 4.27
C ASP A 17 -16.89 -10.11 3.34
N GLU A 18 -15.70 -9.60 3.66
CA GLU A 18 -15.02 -8.62 2.83
C GLU A 18 -14.28 -9.28 1.66
N PHE A 19 -14.63 -8.89 0.44
CA PHE A 19 -13.95 -9.40 -0.75
C PHE A 19 -12.54 -8.83 -0.93
N LEU A 20 -12.37 -7.51 -0.71
CA LEU A 20 -11.08 -6.83 -0.87
C LEU A 20 -10.39 -6.67 0.48
N ILE A 21 -9.53 -7.62 0.80
CA ILE A 21 -8.74 -7.61 2.04
C ILE A 21 -7.52 -6.72 1.85
N LEU A 22 -7.42 -5.66 2.67
CA LEU A 22 -6.28 -4.74 2.69
C LEU A 22 -5.64 -4.74 4.08
N PRO A 23 -4.69 -5.67 4.36
CA PRO A 23 -4.10 -5.80 5.70
C PRO A 23 -3.34 -4.55 6.17
N HIS A 24 -2.84 -3.77 5.22
CA HIS A 24 -2.21 -2.47 5.47
C HIS A 24 -3.19 -1.36 5.07
N ARG A 25 -3.77 -0.66 6.06
CA ARG A 25 -4.84 0.33 5.84
C ARG A 25 -4.42 1.45 4.88
N GLU A 26 -3.14 1.82 4.88
CA GLU A 26 -2.57 2.82 3.99
C GLU A 26 -2.69 2.46 2.50
N VAL A 27 -2.75 1.16 2.16
CA VAL A 27 -2.84 0.69 0.78
C VAL A 27 -4.16 1.11 0.12
N LYS A 28 -5.25 1.22 0.90
CA LYS A 28 -6.53 1.74 0.38
C LYS A 28 -6.35 3.14 -0.19
N THR A 29 -5.65 4.00 0.55
CA THR A 29 -5.33 5.36 0.11
C THR A 29 -4.42 5.35 -1.12
N TYR A 30 -3.48 4.41 -1.22
CA TYR A 30 -2.61 4.28 -2.39
C TYR A 30 -3.40 3.88 -3.64
N MET A 31 -4.32 2.91 -3.51
CA MET A 31 -5.22 2.51 -4.59
C MET A 31 -6.10 3.67 -5.05
N GLN A 32 -6.70 4.40 -4.12
CA GLN A 32 -7.54 5.57 -4.41
C GLN A 32 -6.74 6.67 -5.13
N ARG A 33 -5.53 6.99 -4.65
CA ARG A 33 -4.67 8.00 -5.29
C ARG A 33 -4.25 7.59 -6.70
N LYS A 34 -3.90 6.32 -6.90
CA LYS A 34 -3.56 5.78 -8.22
C LYS A 34 -4.73 5.88 -9.19
N ALA A 35 -5.94 5.56 -8.74
CA ALA A 35 -7.15 5.61 -9.57
C ALA A 35 -7.60 7.05 -9.86
N ALA A 36 -7.43 7.99 -8.92
CA ALA A 36 -7.86 9.37 -9.08
C ALA A 36 -6.98 10.18 -10.05
N ASP A 37 -5.66 9.98 -10.05
CA ASP A 37 -4.73 10.66 -10.96
C ASP A 37 -3.51 9.79 -11.23
N TYR A 38 -3.58 9.06 -12.35
CA TYR A 38 -2.56 8.10 -12.74
C TYR A 38 -1.25 8.78 -13.15
N ASN A 39 -1.32 9.94 -13.80
CA ASN A 39 -0.14 10.67 -14.28
C ASN A 39 0.68 11.19 -13.10
N ARG A 40 0.02 11.80 -12.11
CA ARG A 40 0.67 12.23 -10.87
C ARG A 40 1.23 11.04 -10.09
N TRP A 41 0.51 9.93 -10.05
CA TRP A 41 0.98 8.71 -9.40
C TRP A 41 2.28 8.17 -10.05
N ILE A 42 2.34 8.04 -11.38
CA ILE A 42 3.55 7.59 -12.10
C ILE A 42 4.75 8.50 -11.78
N GLN A 43 4.56 9.82 -11.79
CA GLN A 43 5.64 10.76 -11.47
C GLN A 43 6.15 10.55 -10.03
N GLY A 44 5.25 10.32 -9.07
CA GLY A 44 5.60 9.98 -7.70
C GLY A 44 6.38 8.66 -7.60
N MET A 45 5.95 7.63 -8.34
CA MET A 45 6.61 6.32 -8.35
C MET A 45 8.02 6.38 -8.94
N ARG A 46 8.26 7.18 -9.99
CA ARG A 46 9.61 7.40 -10.55
C ARG A 46 10.55 8.01 -9.50
N ARG A 47 10.10 9.03 -8.78
CA ARG A 47 10.88 9.65 -7.69
C ARG A 47 11.15 8.68 -6.55
N LEU A 48 10.18 7.82 -6.21
CA LEU A 48 10.36 6.79 -5.20
C LEU A 48 11.41 5.76 -5.64
N GLN A 49 11.32 5.29 -6.89
CA GLN A 49 12.25 4.35 -7.49
C GLN A 49 13.68 4.91 -7.47
N GLU A 50 13.89 6.14 -7.91
CA GLU A 50 15.19 6.83 -7.86
C GLU A 50 15.80 6.82 -6.46
N ARG A 51 14.99 7.06 -5.41
CA ARG A 51 15.46 7.05 -4.01
C ARG A 51 15.88 5.67 -3.56
N PHE A 52 15.14 4.62 -3.94
CA PHE A 52 15.54 3.24 -3.64
C PHE A 52 16.85 2.86 -4.32
N PHE A 53 17.03 3.21 -5.60
CA PHE A 53 18.26 2.91 -6.33
C PHE A 53 19.48 3.68 -5.80
N THR A 54 19.28 4.91 -5.35
CA THR A 54 20.35 5.75 -4.79
C THR A 54 20.62 5.50 -3.30
N GLY A 55 19.81 4.65 -2.64
CA GLY A 55 19.87 4.45 -1.19
C GLY A 55 19.47 5.68 -0.37
N ALA A 56 18.84 6.68 -1.00
CA ALA A 56 18.37 7.86 -0.31
C ALA A 56 17.28 7.48 0.71
N PRO A 57 17.28 8.06 1.92
CA PRO A 57 16.33 7.70 2.97
C PRO A 57 14.90 7.93 2.49
N LEU A 58 13.95 7.04 2.86
CA LEU A 58 12.53 7.24 2.60
C LEU A 58 11.97 8.37 3.48
N LYS A 59 11.01 9.15 2.95
CA LYS A 59 10.35 10.18 3.78
C LYS A 59 9.46 9.42 4.76
N LYS A 60 9.59 9.73 6.05
CA LYS A 60 8.67 9.25 7.08
C LYS A 60 7.27 9.78 6.83
#